data_AF-H8KYP9-F1
#
_entry.id   AF-H8KYP9-F1
#
_cell.length_a   1.000
_cell.length_b   1.000
_cell.length_c   1.000
_cell.angle_alpha   90.00
_cell.angle_beta   90.00
_cell.angle_gamma   90.00
#
_symmetry.space_group_name_H-M   'P 1'
#
loop_
_entity.id
_entity.type
_entity.pdbx_description
1 polymer ?
#
loop_
_entity_poly.entity_id
_entity_poly.type
_entity_poly.pdbx_seq_one_letter_code
_entity_poly.pdbx_strand_id
1 'polypeptide(L)'
;MALAWNPSIGVPMLIGGVVIWGLVYLFGRPRQEQGRQRPAPPSSARDRRDPVIGDEDGRQDPFGADSDLKLGPLDARSEVTDGGLREELERLGATLAGERGTGEAVPAITAHRPSSGAQAIIEALRSPSLPEDGLAPLPSIAASRAEPEIHVAPPAAEVPAPPPVAATPRPLHAEIGKRPSHLPIDRIVSLYVVAREGQDFAGSDLIVAAEKAGLEFGDMNIYHRLQDGKRDQGPIFSVANMLKPGSFDLAAAAHLRSPGLSFFMTLPAPVPALDAWDTMLPTAQRMAELLDGLVLDEERNALGRQRIAHIRDELRSWDRDHDYE
;
A
#
# COMPACT_ATOMS: atom_id res chain seq x y z
N MET A 1 51.78 -1.39 -37.75
CA MET A 1 50.52 -2.10 -37.44
C MET A 1 49.39 -1.11 -37.55
N ALA A 2 48.56 -1.19 -38.60
CA ALA A 2 47.43 -0.31 -38.77
C ALA A 2 46.31 -0.78 -37.83
N LEU A 3 45.97 0.06 -36.84
CA LEU A 3 44.88 -0.20 -35.90
C LEU A 3 43.56 -0.03 -36.66
N ALA A 4 42.96 -1.14 -37.09
CA ALA A 4 41.66 -1.13 -37.75
C ALA A 4 40.60 -0.70 -36.73
N TRP A 5 40.18 0.57 -36.78
CA TRP A 5 39.07 1.08 -35.99
C TRP A 5 37.80 0.35 -36.44
N ASN A 6 37.16 -0.37 -35.51
CA ASN A 6 35.83 -0.94 -35.73
C ASN A 6 34.73 0.10 -35.40
N PRO A 7 34.07 0.72 -36.41
CA PRO A 7 33.11 1.79 -36.17
C PRO A 7 31.91 1.35 -35.33
N SER A 8 31.56 0.06 -35.35
CA SER A 8 30.48 -0.49 -34.52
C SER A 8 30.79 -0.55 -33.02
N ILE A 9 32.06 -0.39 -32.62
CA ILE A 9 32.46 -0.28 -31.19
C ILE A 9 32.71 1.19 -30.81
N GLY A 10 33.26 1.99 -31.73
CA GLY A 10 33.55 3.40 -31.45
C GLY A 10 32.31 4.29 -31.32
N VAL A 11 31.29 4.06 -32.18
CA VAL A 11 30.05 4.84 -32.17
C VAL A 11 29.24 4.69 -30.86
N PRO A 12 28.98 3.47 -30.32
CA PRO A 12 28.25 3.34 -29.06
C PRO A 12 29.03 3.91 -27.86
N MET A 13 30.36 3.81 -27.85
CA MET A 13 31.21 4.43 -26.82
C MET A 13 31.10 5.97 -26.83
N LEU A 14 31.05 6.58 -28.02
CA LEU A 14 30.89 8.03 -28.17
C LEU A 14 29.50 8.48 -27.69
N ILE A 15 28.44 7.74 -28.07
CA ILE A 15 27.07 8.01 -27.61
C ILE A 15 26.99 7.87 -26.09
N GLY A 16 27.55 6.80 -25.51
CA GLY A 16 27.63 6.63 -24.06
C GLY A 16 28.33 7.79 -23.35
N GLY A 17 29.45 8.27 -23.91
CA GLY A 17 30.17 9.43 -23.39
C GLY A 17 29.35 10.72 -23.41
N VAL A 18 28.62 10.99 -24.50
CA VAL A 18 27.76 12.18 -24.62
C VAL A 18 26.57 12.12 -23.65
N VAL A 19 25.98 10.94 -23.46
CA VAL A 19 24.89 10.73 -22.50
C VAL A 19 25.38 10.96 -21.06
N ILE A 20 26.54 10.41 -20.70
CA ILE A 20 27.15 10.63 -19.38
C ILE A 20 27.47 12.11 -19.17
N TRP A 21 28.05 12.78 -20.16
CA TRP A 21 28.36 14.22 -20.08
C TRP A 21 27.10 15.08 -19.95
N GLY A 22 26.03 14.74 -20.68
CA GLY A 22 24.73 15.40 -20.56
C GLY A 22 24.09 15.21 -19.18
N LEU A 23 24.20 14.01 -18.59
CA LEU A 23 23.71 13.73 -17.23
C LEU A 23 24.50 14.51 -16.17
N VAL A 24 25.82 14.61 -16.30
CA VAL A 24 26.66 15.43 -15.41
C VAL A 24 26.32 16.92 -15.55
N TYR A 25 26.04 17.41 -16.77
CA TYR A 25 25.63 18.80 -16.97
C TYR A 25 24.20 19.08 -16.43
N LEU A 26 23.29 18.12 -16.56
CA LEU A 26 21.89 18.25 -16.14
C LEU A 26 21.72 18.14 -14.62
N PHE A 27 22.46 17.23 -13.98
CA PHE A 27 22.38 16.99 -12.53
C PHE A 27 23.49 17.67 -11.73
N GLY A 28 24.56 18.14 -12.37
CA GLY A 28 25.69 18.82 -11.73
C GLY A 28 25.48 20.32 -11.50
N ARG A 29 24.29 20.88 -11.75
CA ARG A 29 24.00 22.26 -11.36
C ARG A 29 23.73 22.32 -9.85
N PRO A 30 24.62 22.89 -9.02
CA PRO A 30 24.35 23.05 -7.60
C PRO A 30 23.18 24.04 -7.45
N ARG A 31 22.04 23.55 -6.96
CA ARG A 31 20.95 24.43 -6.51
C ARG A 31 21.46 25.18 -5.28
N GLN A 32 21.78 26.44 -5.48
CA GLN A 32 21.96 27.40 -4.39
C GLN A 32 20.60 27.65 -3.75
N GLU A 33 20.35 27.00 -2.62
CA GLU A 33 19.55 27.59 -1.57
C GLU A 33 20.29 28.85 -1.08
N GLN A 34 19.57 29.96 -0.87
CA GLN A 34 19.40 30.56 0.45
C GLN A 34 18.88 31.99 0.32
N GLY A 35 17.81 32.24 1.09
CA GLY A 35 16.99 33.43 1.03
C GLY A 35 17.74 34.75 1.18
N ARG A 36 17.33 35.72 0.36
CA ARG A 36 17.62 37.13 0.59
C ARG A 36 16.35 37.80 1.06
N GLN A 37 16.44 38.30 2.29
CA GLN A 37 15.42 38.92 3.10
C GLN A 37 14.65 39.99 2.33
N ARG A 38 13.31 39.97 2.44
CA ARG A 38 12.47 41.12 2.14
C ARG A 38 12.80 42.21 3.18
N PRO A 39 13.13 43.46 2.77
CA PRO A 39 13.20 44.55 3.73
C PRO A 39 11.78 44.92 4.19
N ALA A 40 11.58 44.97 5.51
CA ALA A 40 10.38 45.48 6.15
C ALA A 40 10.24 47.00 5.93
N PRO A 41 9.02 47.55 5.84
CA PRO A 41 8.81 49.00 5.75
C PRO A 41 9.12 49.68 7.09
N PRO A 42 9.74 50.89 7.09
CA PRO A 42 10.06 51.60 8.33
C PRO A 42 8.80 52.17 9.00
N SER A 43 8.74 51.97 10.31
CA SER A 43 7.85 52.63 11.24
C SER A 43 8.11 54.14 11.29
N SER A 44 7.10 54.96 10.96
CA SER A 44 7.09 56.37 11.35
C SER A 44 6.26 56.57 12.62
N ALA A 45 6.95 57.15 13.58
CA ALA A 45 6.59 57.59 14.91
C ALA A 45 5.28 58.39 15.08
N ARG A 46 4.72 58.27 16.30
CA ARG A 46 3.82 59.21 17.03
C ARG A 46 2.37 59.22 16.51
N ASP A 47 1.38 58.90 17.33
CA ASP A 47 0.99 59.73 18.47
C ASP A 47 0.37 58.87 19.59
N ARG A 48 0.96 58.95 20.79
CA ARG A 48 0.44 58.38 22.03
C ARG A 48 -0.49 59.43 22.65
N ARG A 49 -1.79 59.16 22.68
CA ARG A 49 -2.76 59.91 23.49
C ARG A 49 -3.65 58.92 24.26
N ASP A 50 -3.40 58.86 25.57
CA ASP A 50 -4.39 58.53 26.62
C ASP A 50 -5.00 59.87 27.12
N PRO A 51 -5.98 59.92 28.04
CA PRO A 51 -7.18 59.09 28.30
C PRO A 51 -8.45 59.96 28.54
N VAL A 52 -9.66 59.38 28.60
CA VAL A 52 -10.76 59.87 29.49
C VAL A 52 -11.60 58.69 30.00
N ILE A 53 -11.65 58.60 31.33
CA ILE A 53 -12.49 57.74 32.17
C ILE A 53 -13.94 58.26 32.12
N GLY A 54 -14.92 57.37 32.05
CA GLY A 54 -16.35 57.67 32.19
C GLY A 54 -17.05 56.50 32.88
N ASP A 55 -17.63 56.83 34.04
CA ASP A 55 -18.20 55.94 35.05
C ASP A 55 -19.55 55.27 34.70
N GLU A 56 -19.92 54.33 35.58
CA GLU A 56 -21.30 53.92 35.95
C GLU A 56 -22.03 52.94 35.00
N ASP A 57 -22.78 51.92 35.44
CA ASP A 57 -23.17 51.49 36.79
C ASP A 57 -23.74 50.06 36.73
N GLY A 58 -23.77 49.41 37.89
CA GLY A 58 -24.95 48.66 38.36
C GLY A 58 -25.30 47.30 37.73
N ARG A 59 -24.77 46.22 38.31
CA ARG A 59 -25.66 45.15 38.84
C ARG A 59 -24.98 44.23 39.88
N GLN A 60 -25.41 44.44 41.13
CA GLN A 60 -25.51 43.46 42.23
C GLN A 60 -26.36 42.24 41.78
N ASP A 61 -26.17 40.99 42.20
CA ASP A 61 -26.05 40.40 43.55
C ASP A 61 -26.06 38.82 43.37
N PRO A 62 -26.06 37.93 44.39
CA PRO A 62 -25.07 37.70 45.46
C PRO A 62 -24.96 36.20 45.90
N PHE A 63 -23.85 35.49 45.72
CA PHE A 63 -23.53 34.26 46.49
C PHE A 63 -22.00 34.09 46.37
N GLY A 64 -21.16 34.16 47.41
CA GLY A 64 -21.32 33.69 48.78
C GLY A 64 -20.57 32.36 48.92
N ALA A 65 -19.24 32.39 49.07
CA ALA A 65 -18.45 31.37 49.78
C ALA A 65 -16.96 31.74 49.80
N ASP A 66 -16.43 31.81 51.01
CA ASP A 66 -15.05 32.01 51.40
C ASP A 66 -14.10 30.96 50.81
N SER A 67 -12.82 31.33 50.62
CA SER A 67 -11.65 30.49 50.93
C SER A 67 -10.34 31.24 50.63
N ASP A 68 -9.70 31.68 51.71
CA ASP A 68 -8.29 32.05 51.77
C ASP A 68 -7.38 30.94 51.23
N LEU A 69 -6.60 31.21 50.18
CA LEU A 69 -5.32 30.52 49.95
C LEU A 69 -4.27 31.49 49.39
N LYS A 70 -3.42 31.93 50.31
CA LYS A 70 -2.16 32.61 50.07
C LYS A 70 -1.17 31.64 49.43
N LEU A 71 -0.84 31.84 48.15
CA LEU A 71 0.31 31.19 47.50
C LEU A 71 1.35 32.26 47.13
N GLY A 72 2.59 32.07 47.61
CA GLY A 72 3.73 32.91 47.27
C GLY A 72 4.20 32.71 45.82
N PRO A 73 5.05 33.60 45.30
CA PRO A 73 5.50 33.53 43.91
C PRO A 73 6.52 32.40 43.73
N LEU A 74 6.24 31.47 42.82
CA LEU A 74 7.25 30.53 42.31
C LEU A 74 7.74 31.06 40.96
N ASP A 75 8.90 31.69 41.01
CA ASP A 75 9.74 31.98 39.85
C ASP A 75 10.28 30.67 39.27
N ALA A 76 9.89 30.35 38.03
CA ALA A 76 10.60 29.40 37.18
C ALA A 76 10.23 29.63 35.70
N ARG A 77 10.64 30.78 35.16
CA ARG A 77 10.85 30.91 33.70
C ARG A 77 12.26 30.39 33.41
N SER A 78 12.37 29.15 32.93
CA SER A 78 13.59 28.70 32.24
C SER A 78 13.64 29.38 30.88
N GLU A 79 14.43 30.45 30.83
CA GLU A 79 14.88 31.10 29.61
C GLU A 79 15.89 30.16 28.92
N VAL A 80 15.43 29.43 27.90
CA VAL A 80 16.30 28.63 27.03
C VAL A 80 17.03 29.60 26.12
N THR A 81 18.24 29.99 26.48
CA THR A 81 19.10 30.81 25.62
C THR A 81 19.70 29.95 24.51
N ASP A 82 19.53 30.38 23.26
CA ASP A 82 20.05 29.79 22.00
C ASP A 82 21.54 29.39 22.05
N GLY A 83 22.32 30.00 22.95
CA GLY A 83 23.73 29.68 23.14
C GLY A 83 24.00 28.28 23.72
N GLY A 84 23.15 27.78 24.61
CA GLY A 84 23.36 26.49 25.28
C GLY A 84 23.12 25.28 24.36
N LEU A 85 22.13 25.38 23.47
CA LEU A 85 21.77 24.31 22.54
C LEU A 85 22.85 24.08 21.48
N ARG A 86 23.56 25.14 21.09
CA ARG A 86 24.62 25.07 20.09
C ARG A 86 25.89 24.40 20.61
N GLU A 87 26.20 24.63 21.89
CA GLU A 87 27.33 23.97 22.56
C GLU A 87 27.07 22.47 22.77
N GLU A 88 25.82 22.07 23.07
CA GLU A 88 25.44 20.65 23.10
C GLU A 88 25.51 19.98 21.71
N LEU A 89 25.12 20.69 20.63
CA LEU A 89 25.24 20.18 19.25
C LEU A 89 26.69 20.05 18.78
N GLU A 90 27.58 20.96 19.16
CA GLU A 90 29.01 20.85 18.86
C GLU A 90 29.67 19.70 19.63
N ARG A 91 29.23 19.46 20.88
CA ARG A 91 29.69 18.33 21.70
C ARG A 91 29.23 16.98 21.13
N LEU A 92 28.00 16.93 20.60
CA LEU A 92 27.46 15.76 19.89
C LEU A 92 28.10 15.56 18.50
N GLY A 93 28.41 16.65 17.79
CA GLY A 93 29.14 16.62 16.52
C GLY A 93 30.58 16.11 16.68
N ALA A 94 31.24 16.46 17.79
CA ALA A 94 32.57 15.98 18.12
C ALA A 94 32.61 14.47 18.42
N THR A 95 31.55 13.91 19.03
CA THR A 95 31.44 12.47 19.25
C THR A 95 31.16 11.68 17.96
N LEU A 96 30.43 12.25 17.00
CA LEU A 96 30.14 11.62 15.70
C LEU A 96 31.31 11.72 14.69
N ALA A 97 32.25 12.65 14.89
CA ALA A 97 33.42 12.81 14.04
C ALA A 97 34.55 11.79 14.34
N GLY A 98 34.48 11.09 15.49
CA GLY A 98 35.49 10.11 15.92
C GLY A 98 35.34 8.70 15.33
N GLU A 99 34.21 8.38 14.70
CA GLU A 99 33.87 7.01 14.25
C GLU A 99 33.87 6.82 12.72
N ARG A 100 34.66 7.60 11.97
CA ARG A 100 34.90 7.36 10.54
C ARG A 100 36.37 7.11 10.26
N GLY A 101 36.78 5.85 10.40
CA GLY A 101 38.17 5.47 10.23
C GLY A 101 38.48 3.98 10.09
N THR A 102 37.63 3.16 9.46
CA THR A 102 38.07 1.94 8.73
C THR A 102 36.95 1.53 7.77
N GLY A 103 37.23 1.61 6.47
CA GLY A 103 36.34 1.13 5.43
C GLY A 103 36.30 -0.38 5.43
N GLU A 104 35.21 -0.94 5.94
CA GLU A 104 34.76 -2.28 5.62
C GLU A 104 33.43 -2.14 4.87
N ALA A 105 33.36 -2.77 3.70
CA ALA A 105 32.25 -2.63 2.78
C ALA A 105 30.94 -3.06 3.47
N VAL A 106 30.06 -2.10 3.72
CA VAL A 106 28.67 -2.38 4.07
C VAL A 106 28.08 -3.15 2.89
N PRO A 107 27.61 -4.40 3.08
CA PRO A 107 26.96 -5.10 2.00
C PRO A 107 25.71 -4.30 1.69
N ALA A 108 25.55 -3.92 0.42
CA ALA A 108 24.28 -3.46 -0.09
C ALA A 108 23.23 -4.48 0.38
N ILE A 109 22.26 -4.03 1.18
CA ILE A 109 21.04 -4.78 1.43
C ILE A 109 20.39 -4.88 0.05
N THR A 110 20.80 -5.91 -0.67
CA THR A 110 20.04 -6.48 -1.77
C THR A 110 18.84 -7.04 -1.06
N ALA A 111 17.82 -6.20 -0.85
CA ALA A 111 16.51 -6.66 -0.52
C ALA A 111 16.12 -7.55 -1.70
N HIS A 112 16.39 -8.85 -1.56
CA HIS A 112 15.68 -9.86 -2.29
C HIS A 112 14.22 -9.46 -2.12
N ARG A 113 13.59 -9.04 -3.22
CA ARG A 113 12.17 -8.77 -3.29
C ARG A 113 11.52 -10.15 -3.22
N PRO A 114 11.05 -10.66 -2.05
CA PRO A 114 10.13 -11.76 -2.13
C PRO A 114 8.92 -11.20 -2.87
N SER A 115 8.59 -11.81 -4.00
CA SER A 115 7.30 -11.61 -4.65
C SER A 115 6.22 -11.75 -3.58
N SER A 116 5.62 -10.64 -3.17
CA SER A 116 4.56 -10.57 -2.17
C SER A 116 3.45 -11.55 -2.57
N GLY A 117 2.85 -12.29 -1.64
CA GLY A 117 1.74 -13.21 -1.94
C GLY A 117 0.62 -12.52 -2.72
N ALA A 118 0.36 -11.26 -2.42
CA ALA A 118 -0.57 -10.41 -3.20
C ALA A 118 -0.19 -10.24 -4.68
N GLN A 119 1.11 -10.27 -5.02
CA GLN A 119 1.56 -10.20 -6.43
C GLN A 119 1.18 -11.47 -7.19
N ALA A 120 1.14 -12.64 -6.54
CA ALA A 120 0.67 -13.86 -7.19
C ALA A 120 -0.84 -13.79 -7.51
N ILE A 121 -1.62 -13.22 -6.60
CA ILE A 121 -3.06 -12.97 -6.80
C ILE A 121 -3.27 -11.92 -7.89
N ILE A 122 -2.54 -10.81 -7.84
CA ILE A 122 -2.58 -9.75 -8.85
C ILE A 122 -2.20 -10.29 -10.24
N GLU A 123 -1.17 -11.13 -10.33
CA GLU A 123 -0.76 -11.72 -11.59
C GLU A 123 -1.79 -12.73 -12.10
N ALA A 124 -2.37 -13.55 -11.21
CA ALA A 124 -3.48 -14.44 -11.56
C ALA A 124 -4.71 -13.66 -12.05
N LEU A 125 -5.00 -12.50 -11.48
CA LEU A 125 -6.06 -11.61 -11.97
C LEU A 125 -5.73 -11.04 -13.36
N ARG A 126 -4.46 -10.71 -13.63
CA ARG A 126 -4.00 -10.19 -14.93
C ARG A 126 -3.95 -11.26 -16.02
N SER A 127 -3.74 -12.53 -15.67
CA SER A 127 -3.57 -13.64 -16.60
C SER A 127 -4.74 -14.64 -16.51
N PRO A 128 -5.94 -14.31 -17.05
CA PRO A 128 -7.09 -15.21 -17.02
C PRO A 128 -6.95 -16.45 -17.94
N SER A 129 -5.81 -16.64 -18.60
CA SER A 129 -5.61 -17.67 -19.62
C SER A 129 -4.51 -18.66 -19.26
N LEU A 130 -4.89 -19.71 -18.54
CA LEU A 130 -4.47 -21.08 -18.81
C LEU A 130 -5.68 -22.00 -18.58
N PRO A 131 -6.29 -22.56 -19.64
CA PRO A 131 -7.05 -23.79 -19.51
C PRO A 131 -6.12 -24.88 -18.99
N GLU A 132 -6.46 -25.55 -17.89
CA GLU A 132 -5.89 -26.84 -17.52
C GLU A 132 -6.39 -27.93 -18.49
N ASP A 133 -6.02 -27.81 -19.76
CA ASP A 133 -6.17 -28.88 -20.76
C ASP A 133 -4.82 -29.07 -21.44
N GLY A 134 -3.95 -29.78 -20.72
CA GLY A 134 -2.59 -30.12 -21.14
C GLY A 134 -2.29 -31.60 -20.98
N LEU A 135 -3.28 -32.49 -21.18
CA LEU A 135 -3.01 -33.90 -21.40
C LEU A 135 -2.50 -34.06 -22.85
N ALA A 136 -1.19 -34.24 -22.98
CA ALA A 136 -0.50 -34.41 -24.25
C ALA A 136 -1.17 -35.47 -25.14
N PRO A 137 -1.40 -35.21 -26.45
CA PRO A 137 -1.79 -36.24 -27.38
C PRO A 137 -0.55 -36.85 -28.03
N LEU A 138 -0.42 -38.17 -27.95
CA LEU A 138 0.39 -38.96 -28.89
C LEU A 138 -0.46 -40.14 -29.41
N PRO A 139 -0.17 -40.61 -30.64
CA PRO A 139 -1.18 -40.76 -31.69
C PRO A 139 -1.75 -42.18 -31.79
N SER A 140 -3.03 -42.28 -32.14
CA SER A 140 -3.68 -43.53 -32.54
C SER A 140 -3.44 -43.78 -34.03
N ILE A 141 -2.60 -44.76 -34.34
CA ILE A 141 -2.45 -45.33 -35.68
C ILE A 141 -3.37 -46.55 -35.78
N ALA A 142 -4.02 -46.63 -36.95
CA ALA A 142 -5.11 -47.48 -37.32
C ALA A 142 -4.86 -49.01 -37.27
N ALA A 143 -6.01 -49.70 -37.19
CA ALA A 143 -6.41 -50.88 -37.95
C ALA A 143 -6.37 -52.27 -37.28
N SER A 144 -7.43 -53.02 -37.65
CA SER A 144 -7.59 -54.47 -37.64
C SER A 144 -8.31 -55.04 -36.41
N ARG A 145 -9.36 -55.87 -36.48
CA ARG A 145 -10.23 -56.45 -37.53
C ARG A 145 -11.18 -57.42 -36.81
N ALA A 146 -12.40 -57.59 -37.35
CA ALA A 146 -13.31 -58.74 -37.24
C ALA A 146 -14.14 -58.96 -35.94
N GLU A 147 -15.46 -58.77 -36.11
CA GLU A 147 -16.52 -59.69 -35.63
C GLU A 147 -16.33 -61.11 -36.24
N PRO A 148 -16.79 -62.21 -35.61
CA PRO A 148 -18.23 -62.44 -35.41
C PRO A 148 -18.71 -63.25 -34.17
N GLU A 149 -20.02 -63.14 -33.95
CA GLU A 149 -21.02 -64.10 -33.44
C GLU A 149 -20.95 -64.76 -32.04
N ILE A 150 -21.98 -64.40 -31.25
CA ILE A 150 -22.94 -65.22 -30.47
C ILE A 150 -22.37 -66.23 -29.45
N HIS A 151 -22.72 -66.08 -28.16
CA HIS A 151 -23.36 -67.12 -27.32
C HIS A 151 -23.56 -66.67 -25.83
N VAL A 152 -24.84 -66.56 -25.43
CA VAL A 152 -25.46 -67.09 -24.19
C VAL A 152 -25.07 -66.49 -22.80
N ALA A 153 -26.03 -65.79 -22.19
CA ALA A 153 -26.15 -65.52 -20.73
C ALA A 153 -26.63 -66.79 -19.96
N PRO A 154 -26.57 -66.93 -18.60
CA PRO A 154 -26.57 -65.91 -17.53
C PRO A 154 -25.69 -66.31 -16.29
N PRO A 155 -25.97 -65.89 -15.04
CA PRO A 155 -25.88 -64.55 -14.43
C PRO A 155 -24.86 -64.53 -13.26
N ALA A 156 -24.13 -63.43 -13.04
CA ALA A 156 -23.42 -63.23 -11.77
C ALA A 156 -23.13 -61.75 -11.51
N ALA A 157 -23.73 -61.26 -10.41
CA ALA A 157 -23.32 -60.11 -9.61
C ALA A 157 -23.21 -58.74 -10.33
N GLU A 158 -24.32 -58.00 -10.31
CA GLU A 158 -24.27 -56.54 -10.28
C GLU A 158 -23.46 -56.09 -9.04
N VAL A 159 -22.22 -55.69 -9.27
CA VAL A 159 -21.53 -54.75 -8.38
C VAL A 159 -22.23 -53.39 -8.55
N PRO A 160 -22.83 -52.83 -7.48
CA PRO A 160 -23.48 -51.55 -7.58
C PRO A 160 -22.45 -50.48 -7.95
N ALA A 161 -22.75 -49.73 -9.01
CA ALA A 161 -21.99 -48.57 -9.44
C ALA A 161 -21.77 -47.60 -8.25
N PRO A 162 -20.58 -46.96 -8.15
CA PRO A 162 -20.38 -45.92 -7.16
C PRO A 162 -21.40 -44.80 -7.41
N PRO A 163 -22.01 -44.22 -6.36
CA PRO A 163 -22.97 -43.14 -6.52
C PRO A 163 -22.29 -41.95 -7.22
N PRO A 164 -23.06 -41.16 -7.99
CA PRO A 164 -22.54 -39.94 -8.57
C PRO A 164 -22.01 -39.08 -7.43
N VAL A 165 -20.73 -38.68 -7.54
CA VAL A 165 -20.10 -37.76 -6.62
C VAL A 165 -20.97 -36.52 -6.58
N ALA A 166 -21.75 -36.40 -5.50
CA ALA A 166 -22.52 -35.22 -5.20
C ALA A 166 -21.55 -34.05 -5.27
N ALA A 167 -21.82 -33.10 -6.16
CA ALA A 167 -21.14 -31.82 -6.18
C ALA A 167 -21.11 -31.30 -4.74
N THR A 168 -19.91 -31.18 -4.17
CA THR A 168 -19.71 -30.48 -2.92
C THR A 168 -20.40 -29.12 -3.07
N PRO A 169 -21.21 -28.68 -2.09
CA PRO A 169 -21.80 -27.36 -2.14
C PRO A 169 -20.65 -26.37 -2.30
N ARG A 170 -20.64 -25.62 -3.41
CA ARG A 170 -19.67 -24.54 -3.59
C ARG A 170 -19.84 -23.62 -2.38
N PRO A 171 -18.78 -23.35 -1.59
CA PRO A 171 -18.94 -22.55 -0.39
C PRO A 171 -19.54 -21.20 -0.77
N LEU A 172 -20.60 -20.78 -0.08
CA LEU A 172 -21.35 -19.55 -0.37
C LEU A 172 -20.44 -18.30 -0.42
N HIS A 173 -19.28 -18.36 0.24
CA HIS A 173 -18.26 -17.31 0.26
C HIS A 173 -17.48 -17.20 -1.07
N ALA A 174 -17.38 -18.27 -1.87
CA ALA A 174 -16.60 -18.28 -3.11
C ALA A 174 -17.20 -17.41 -4.22
N GLU A 175 -18.43 -16.91 -4.04
CA GLU A 175 -19.07 -15.99 -4.99
C GLU A 175 -18.95 -14.52 -4.54
N ILE A 176 -18.65 -14.28 -3.26
CA ILE A 176 -18.48 -12.94 -2.69
C ILE A 176 -17.17 -12.35 -3.20
N GLY A 177 -17.20 -11.14 -3.79
CA GLY A 177 -15.97 -10.50 -4.27
C GLY A 177 -15.41 -11.06 -5.56
N LYS A 178 -16.13 -11.99 -6.21
CA LYS A 178 -15.73 -12.51 -7.52
C LYS A 178 -15.87 -11.41 -8.57
N ARG A 179 -14.76 -11.09 -9.23
CA ARG A 179 -14.75 -10.16 -10.36
C ARG A 179 -15.34 -10.83 -11.60
N PRO A 180 -16.18 -10.11 -12.40
CA PRO A 180 -16.59 -10.61 -13.70
C PRO A 180 -15.40 -10.79 -14.63
N SER A 181 -15.18 -12.02 -15.13
CA SER A 181 -14.00 -12.39 -15.93
C SER A 181 -13.91 -11.71 -17.30
N HIS A 182 -14.97 -11.03 -17.74
CA HIS A 182 -15.02 -10.33 -19.02
C HIS A 182 -14.52 -8.88 -18.94
N LEU A 183 -14.32 -8.33 -17.74
CA LEU A 183 -13.80 -6.98 -17.57
C LEU A 183 -12.26 -7.01 -17.66
N PRO A 184 -11.65 -6.21 -18.56
CA PRO A 184 -10.20 -6.12 -18.64
C PRO A 184 -9.60 -5.50 -17.37
N ILE A 185 -8.31 -5.73 -17.15
CA ILE A 185 -7.55 -5.08 -16.07
C ILE A 185 -6.50 -4.19 -16.72
N ASP A 186 -6.82 -2.90 -16.81
CA ASP A 186 -5.98 -1.91 -17.46
C ASP A 186 -4.94 -1.35 -16.49
N ARG A 187 -5.34 -1.17 -15.24
CA ARG A 187 -4.48 -0.61 -14.19
C ARG A 187 -4.76 -1.22 -12.83
N ILE A 188 -3.71 -1.31 -12.00
CA ILE A 188 -3.80 -1.77 -10.61
C ILE A 188 -3.16 -0.72 -9.72
N VAL A 189 -3.87 -0.31 -8.68
CA VAL A 189 -3.37 0.63 -7.67
C VAL A 189 -3.28 -0.12 -6.35
N SER A 190 -2.13 -0.05 -5.68
CA SER A 190 -1.85 -0.83 -4.48
C SER A 190 -1.40 0.05 -3.31
N LEU A 191 -1.77 -0.37 -2.11
CA LEU A 191 -1.27 0.13 -0.83
C LEU A 191 -0.88 -1.05 0.05
N TYR A 192 -0.01 -0.82 1.02
CA TYR A 192 0.36 -1.84 2.00
C TYR A 192 0.09 -1.34 3.41
N VAL A 193 -0.32 -2.26 4.28
CA VAL A 193 -0.37 -2.03 5.73
C VAL A 193 0.61 -3.02 6.34
N VAL A 194 1.68 -2.52 6.95
CA VAL A 194 2.76 -3.36 7.50
C VAL A 194 2.83 -3.24 9.01
N ALA A 195 3.27 -4.31 9.67
CA ALA A 195 3.59 -4.27 11.08
C ALA A 195 4.80 -3.36 11.32
N ARG A 196 4.92 -2.83 12.54
CA ARG A 196 6.12 -2.09 12.95
C ARG A 196 7.36 -3.00 12.92
N GLU A 197 8.54 -2.40 12.86
CA GLU A 197 9.80 -3.14 12.77
C GLU A 197 9.94 -4.16 13.91
N GLY A 198 10.25 -5.41 13.55
CA GLY A 198 10.38 -6.52 14.50
C GLY A 198 9.07 -7.06 15.06
N GLN A 199 7.92 -6.62 14.54
CA GLN A 199 6.59 -7.13 14.91
C GLN A 199 5.93 -7.82 13.71
N ASP A 200 4.98 -8.71 14.00
CA ASP A 200 4.09 -9.32 13.03
C ASP A 200 2.64 -9.22 13.51
N PHE A 201 1.71 -9.11 12.58
CA PHE A 201 0.28 -9.19 12.90
C PHE A 201 -0.14 -10.63 13.20
N ALA A 202 -0.89 -10.82 14.27
CA ALA A 202 -1.54 -12.10 14.57
C ALA A 202 -2.76 -12.30 13.66
N GLY A 203 -2.94 -13.51 13.12
CA GLY A 203 -4.05 -13.81 12.22
C GLY A 203 -5.44 -13.59 12.82
N SER A 204 -5.63 -13.84 14.12
CA SER A 204 -6.86 -13.51 14.84
C SER A 204 -7.19 -12.01 14.77
N ASP A 205 -6.17 -11.17 14.96
CA ASP A 205 -6.32 -9.73 15.00
C ASP A 205 -6.56 -9.19 13.59
N LEU A 206 -5.94 -9.78 12.57
CA LEU A 206 -6.20 -9.48 11.16
C LEU A 206 -7.66 -9.72 10.79
N ILE A 207 -8.23 -10.86 11.19
CA ILE A 207 -9.64 -11.21 10.91
C ILE A 207 -10.56 -10.20 11.59
N VAL A 208 -10.37 -9.97 12.89
CA VAL A 208 -11.21 -9.02 13.65
C VAL A 208 -11.08 -7.60 13.11
N ALA A 209 -9.87 -7.17 12.73
CA ALA A 209 -9.65 -5.86 12.13
C ALA A 209 -10.35 -5.75 10.77
N ALA A 210 -10.24 -6.78 9.91
CA ALA A 210 -10.87 -6.80 8.60
C ALA A 210 -12.40 -6.72 8.69
N GLU A 211 -13.02 -7.52 9.57
CA GLU A 211 -14.46 -7.47 9.82
C GLU A 211 -14.89 -6.10 10.36
N LYS A 212 -14.15 -5.57 11.35
CA LYS A 212 -14.41 -4.23 11.88
C LYS A 212 -14.32 -3.18 10.77
N ALA A 213 -13.35 -3.29 9.87
CA ALA A 213 -13.13 -2.42 8.71
C ALA A 213 -14.23 -2.54 7.64
N GLY A 214 -15.16 -3.49 7.76
CA GLY A 214 -16.23 -3.74 6.80
C GLY A 214 -15.71 -4.42 5.53
N LEU A 215 -14.73 -5.30 5.67
CA LEU A 215 -14.27 -6.18 4.61
C LEU A 215 -14.95 -7.54 4.75
N GLU A 216 -15.28 -8.16 3.62
CA GLU A 216 -15.92 -9.47 3.57
C GLU A 216 -14.94 -10.51 3.03
N PHE A 217 -14.86 -11.65 3.69
CA PHE A 217 -14.07 -12.78 3.20
C PHE A 217 -14.80 -13.46 2.03
N GLY A 218 -14.08 -13.74 0.94
CA GLY A 218 -14.71 -14.30 -0.25
C GLY A 218 -13.76 -14.98 -1.23
N ASP A 219 -13.94 -14.66 -2.51
CA ASP A 219 -13.22 -15.22 -3.65
C ASP A 219 -11.70 -15.25 -3.43
N MET A 220 -11.03 -16.25 -4.00
CA MET A 220 -9.58 -16.47 -3.82
C MET A 220 -9.10 -16.62 -2.35
N ASN A 221 -10.01 -16.80 -1.38
CA ASN A 221 -9.73 -16.83 0.05
C ASN A 221 -9.04 -15.55 0.54
N ILE A 222 -9.50 -14.39 0.05
CA ILE A 222 -9.05 -13.07 0.50
C ILE A 222 -10.24 -12.20 0.93
N TYR A 223 -9.92 -11.01 1.43
CA TYR A 223 -10.92 -10.04 1.84
C TYR A 223 -11.24 -9.08 0.70
N HIS A 224 -12.50 -8.67 0.63
CA HIS A 224 -13.02 -7.79 -0.41
C HIS A 224 -13.87 -6.68 0.20
N ARG A 225 -13.76 -5.49 -0.38
CA ARG A 225 -14.75 -4.43 -0.17
C ARG A 225 -15.71 -4.44 -1.33
N LEU A 226 -16.98 -4.71 -1.06
CA LEU A 226 -18.06 -4.67 -2.04
C LEU A 226 -18.79 -3.32 -1.98
N GLN A 227 -19.47 -2.99 -3.07
CA GLN A 227 -20.45 -1.90 -3.05
C GLN A 227 -21.75 -2.38 -2.40
N ASP A 228 -22.32 -1.57 -1.52
CA ASP A 228 -23.55 -1.92 -0.79
C ASP A 228 -24.69 -2.24 -1.77
N GLY A 229 -25.30 -3.42 -1.58
CA GLY A 229 -26.40 -3.90 -2.42
C GLY A 229 -26.02 -4.39 -3.83
N LYS A 230 -24.73 -4.38 -4.20
CA LYS A 230 -24.24 -4.74 -5.54
C LYS A 230 -23.08 -5.74 -5.47
N ARG A 231 -23.33 -6.92 -4.90
CA ARG A 231 -22.30 -7.96 -4.71
C ARG A 231 -21.84 -8.62 -6.02
N ASP A 232 -22.69 -8.57 -7.04
CA ASP A 232 -22.53 -9.16 -8.37
C ASP A 232 -21.61 -8.35 -9.31
N GLN A 233 -21.41 -7.06 -9.03
CA GLN A 233 -20.55 -6.19 -9.85
C GLN A 233 -19.05 -6.42 -9.56
N GLY A 234 -18.73 -7.19 -8.54
CA GLY A 234 -17.38 -7.44 -8.07
C GLY A 234 -16.92 -6.43 -7.01
N PRO A 235 -15.66 -6.55 -6.56
CA PRO A 235 -15.12 -5.75 -5.48
C PRO A 235 -14.67 -4.38 -5.95
N ILE A 236 -14.87 -3.37 -5.08
CA ILE A 236 -14.23 -2.05 -5.21
C ILE A 236 -12.72 -2.22 -5.08
N PHE A 237 -12.28 -2.96 -4.05
CA PHE A 237 -10.88 -3.36 -3.86
C PHE A 237 -10.80 -4.65 -3.05
N SER A 238 -9.62 -5.27 -3.08
CA SER A 238 -9.33 -6.53 -2.40
C SER A 238 -8.11 -6.40 -1.49
N VAL A 239 -8.03 -7.26 -0.47
CA VAL A 239 -6.98 -7.25 0.54
C VAL A 239 -6.43 -8.66 0.71
N ALA A 240 -5.16 -8.82 0.40
CA ALA A 240 -4.43 -10.08 0.45
C ALA A 240 -3.32 -10.04 1.51
N ASN A 241 -2.89 -11.20 1.97
CA ASN A 241 -1.71 -11.35 2.80
C ASN A 241 -0.43 -11.09 1.97
N MET A 242 0.57 -10.44 2.56
CA MET A 242 1.87 -10.26 1.90
C MET A 242 2.72 -11.53 1.86
N LEU A 243 2.48 -12.49 2.75
CA LEU A 243 3.11 -13.80 2.69
C LEU A 243 2.49 -14.66 1.59
N LYS A 244 3.32 -15.47 0.93
CA LYS A 244 2.80 -16.50 0.01
C LYS A 244 2.00 -17.54 0.80
N PRO A 245 0.86 -18.01 0.28
CA PRO A 245 0.33 -17.79 -1.08
C PRO A 245 -0.41 -16.47 -1.32
N GLY A 246 -0.68 -15.68 -0.28
CA GLY A 246 -1.42 -14.41 -0.35
C GLY A 246 -2.86 -14.52 0.13
N SER A 247 -3.37 -15.74 0.31
CA SER A 247 -4.67 -16.03 0.90
C SER A 247 -4.64 -16.07 2.43
N PHE A 248 -5.84 -16.07 3.03
CA PHE A 248 -6.03 -16.32 4.45
C PHE A 248 -6.64 -17.70 4.66
N ASP A 249 -5.97 -18.50 5.48
CA ASP A 249 -6.54 -19.75 6.00
C ASP A 249 -7.18 -19.45 7.37
N LEU A 250 -8.52 -19.38 7.39
CA LEU A 250 -9.29 -19.09 8.59
C LEU A 250 -9.21 -20.24 9.61
N ALA A 251 -8.97 -21.48 9.17
CA ALA A 251 -8.81 -22.62 10.08
C ALA A 251 -7.46 -22.58 10.81
N ALA A 252 -6.42 -22.09 10.15
CA ALA A 252 -5.08 -21.92 10.72
C ALA A 252 -4.82 -20.51 11.30
N ALA A 253 -5.82 -19.64 11.36
CA ALA A 253 -5.65 -18.22 11.67
C ALA A 253 -4.99 -17.93 13.03
N ALA A 254 -5.20 -18.78 14.04
CA ALA A 254 -4.56 -18.63 15.34
C ALA A 254 -3.03 -18.67 15.28
N HIS A 255 -2.48 -19.41 14.31
CA HIS A 255 -1.04 -19.64 14.14
C HIS A 255 -0.46 -18.75 13.04
N LEU A 256 -1.31 -18.07 12.28
CA LEU A 256 -0.89 -17.14 11.23
C LEU A 256 -0.17 -15.94 11.86
N ARG A 257 1.01 -15.65 11.31
CA ARG A 257 1.75 -14.41 11.54
C ARG A 257 2.02 -13.79 10.20
N SER A 258 1.75 -12.49 10.06
CA SER A 258 1.95 -11.77 8.81
C SER A 258 2.70 -10.46 9.04
N PRO A 259 3.75 -10.17 8.26
CA PRO A 259 4.42 -8.88 8.30
C PRO A 259 3.56 -7.75 7.72
N GLY A 260 2.48 -8.08 7.01
CA GLY A 260 1.57 -7.06 6.47
C GLY A 260 0.54 -7.56 5.47
N LEU A 261 -0.31 -6.62 5.08
CA LEU A 261 -1.40 -6.78 4.13
C LEU A 261 -1.16 -5.93 2.89
N SER A 262 -1.65 -6.41 1.75
CA SER A 262 -1.65 -5.69 0.49
C SER A 262 -3.09 -5.38 0.10
N PHE A 263 -3.40 -4.09 0.00
CA PHE A 263 -4.63 -3.57 -0.54
C PHE A 263 -4.40 -3.30 -2.02
N PHE A 264 -5.31 -3.73 -2.87
CA PHE A 264 -5.22 -3.43 -4.30
C PHE A 264 -6.61 -3.26 -4.88
N MET A 265 -6.74 -2.25 -5.73
CA MET A 265 -7.90 -2.05 -6.59
C MET A 265 -7.48 -2.18 -8.04
N THR A 266 -8.40 -2.64 -8.84
CA THR A 266 -8.16 -3.04 -10.21
C THR A 266 -9.15 -2.28 -11.07
N LEU A 267 -8.65 -1.55 -12.07
CA LEU A 267 -9.41 -0.63 -12.90
C LEU A 267 -9.62 -1.22 -14.30
N PRO A 268 -10.83 -1.07 -14.90
CA PRO A 268 -12.02 -0.43 -14.34
C PRO A 268 -12.59 -1.17 -13.12
N ALA A 269 -13.04 -0.40 -12.14
CA ALA A 269 -13.73 -0.87 -10.94
C ALA A 269 -15.26 -0.68 -11.10
N PRO A 270 -16.10 -1.27 -10.24
CA PRO A 270 -17.56 -1.07 -10.28
C PRO A 270 -18.02 0.38 -10.01
N VAL A 271 -17.09 1.22 -9.56
CA VAL A 271 -17.26 2.64 -9.25
C VAL A 271 -16.09 3.40 -9.88
N PRO A 272 -16.21 4.73 -10.08
CA PRO A 272 -15.10 5.56 -10.55
C PRO A 272 -13.83 5.33 -9.73
N ALA A 273 -12.65 5.42 -10.36
CA ALA A 273 -11.39 5.09 -9.72
C ALA A 273 -11.10 6.01 -8.52
N LEU A 274 -11.50 7.28 -8.61
CA LEU A 274 -11.42 8.22 -7.49
C LEU A 274 -12.28 7.77 -6.30
N ASP A 275 -13.51 7.33 -6.55
CA ASP A 275 -14.44 6.87 -5.49
C ASP A 275 -13.95 5.56 -4.86
N ALA A 276 -13.39 4.65 -5.67
CA ALA A 276 -12.74 3.43 -5.20
C ALA A 276 -11.57 3.76 -4.26
N TRP A 277 -10.75 4.75 -4.62
CA TRP A 277 -9.65 5.23 -3.78
C TRP A 277 -10.10 5.89 -2.49
N ASP A 278 -11.12 6.76 -2.56
CA ASP A 278 -11.66 7.43 -1.38
C ASP A 278 -12.40 6.44 -0.44
N THR A 279 -12.70 5.23 -0.92
CA THR A 279 -13.13 4.09 -0.08
C THR A 279 -11.95 3.27 0.46
N MET A 280 -10.93 3.00 -0.38
CA MET A 280 -9.78 2.16 -0.03
C MET A 280 -8.86 2.82 1.00
N LEU A 281 -8.53 4.10 0.82
CA LEU A 281 -7.56 4.81 1.67
C LEU A 281 -8.01 4.88 3.14
N PRO A 282 -9.24 5.33 3.48
CA PRO A 282 -9.69 5.34 4.87
C PRO A 282 -9.77 3.92 5.46
N THR A 283 -10.11 2.91 4.65
CA THR A 283 -10.13 1.52 5.12
C THR A 283 -8.73 1.01 5.46
N ALA A 284 -7.73 1.31 4.62
CA ALA A 284 -6.33 0.96 4.90
C ALA A 284 -5.78 1.69 6.14
N GLN A 285 -6.10 2.98 6.30
CA GLN A 285 -5.74 3.75 7.50
C GLN A 285 -6.37 3.17 8.76
N ARG A 286 -7.67 2.84 8.71
CA ARG A 286 -8.36 2.21 9.82
C ARG A 286 -7.79 0.83 10.17
N MET A 287 -7.41 0.04 9.17
CA MET A 287 -6.73 -1.24 9.38
C MET A 287 -5.37 -1.06 10.06
N ALA A 288 -4.60 -0.05 9.65
CA ALA A 288 -3.35 0.30 10.33
C ALA A 288 -3.58 0.75 11.77
N GLU A 289 -4.62 1.55 12.06
CA GLU A 289 -4.96 1.95 13.42
C GLU A 289 -5.37 0.76 14.31
N LEU A 290 -6.20 -0.15 13.79
CA LEU A 290 -6.66 -1.33 14.53
C LEU A 290 -5.54 -2.33 14.84
N LEU A 291 -4.51 -2.38 14.00
CA LEU A 291 -3.40 -3.33 14.09
C LEU A 291 -2.09 -2.70 14.60
N ASP A 292 -2.10 -1.41 14.94
CA ASP A 292 -0.90 -0.60 15.23
C ASP A 292 0.19 -0.70 14.14
N GLY A 293 -0.24 -0.64 12.89
CA GLY A 293 0.60 -0.74 11.69
C GLY A 293 0.93 0.61 11.03
N LEU A 294 1.65 0.52 9.92
CA LEU A 294 2.00 1.67 9.06
C LEU A 294 1.44 1.47 7.65
N VAL A 295 0.87 2.52 7.08
CA VAL A 295 0.41 2.52 5.69
C VAL A 295 1.56 2.95 4.77
N LEU A 296 1.86 2.12 3.78
CA LEU A 296 2.88 2.36 2.77
C LEU A 296 2.27 2.43 1.37
N ASP A 297 2.94 3.16 0.47
CA ASP A 297 2.61 3.20 -0.95
C ASP A 297 3.24 2.04 -1.74
N GLU A 298 3.05 2.03 -3.06
CA GLU A 298 3.57 0.99 -3.95
C GLU A 298 5.10 0.79 -3.89
N GLU A 299 5.83 1.86 -3.57
CA GLU A 299 7.29 1.87 -3.45
C GLU A 299 7.76 1.48 -2.04
N ARG A 300 6.82 1.15 -1.14
CA ARG A 300 7.03 0.86 0.28
C ARG A 300 7.49 2.08 1.08
N ASN A 301 7.19 3.29 0.60
CA ASN A 301 7.40 4.52 1.35
C ASN A 301 6.19 4.83 2.23
N ALA A 302 6.42 5.47 3.38
CA ALA A 302 5.32 5.88 4.26
C ALA A 302 4.34 6.80 3.53
N LEU A 303 3.04 6.52 3.64
CA LEU A 303 2.02 7.22 2.88
C LEU A 303 1.75 8.63 3.44
N GLY A 304 2.44 9.62 2.86
CA GLY A 304 2.29 11.03 3.20
C GLY A 304 1.18 11.77 2.44
N ARG A 305 0.78 12.95 2.93
CA ARG A 305 -0.26 13.79 2.30
C ARG A 305 0.02 14.15 0.85
N GLN A 306 1.28 14.44 0.50
CA GLN A 306 1.68 14.77 -0.87
C GLN A 306 1.48 13.58 -1.81
N ARG A 307 1.86 12.36 -1.37
CA ARG A 307 1.69 11.14 -2.16
C ARG A 307 0.21 10.80 -2.34
N ILE A 308 -0.61 10.96 -1.29
CA ILE A 308 -2.07 10.81 -1.37
C ILE A 308 -2.68 11.77 -2.39
N ALA A 309 -2.29 13.05 -2.38
CA ALA A 309 -2.79 14.04 -3.33
C ALA A 309 -2.40 13.66 -4.77
N HIS A 310 -1.15 13.24 -4.97
CA HIS A 310 -0.66 12.82 -6.27
C HIS A 310 -1.41 11.60 -6.83
N ILE A 311 -1.58 10.53 -6.05
CA ILE A 311 -2.36 9.35 -6.48
C ILE A 311 -3.80 9.75 -6.82
N ARG A 312 -4.41 10.64 -6.03
CA ARG A 312 -5.76 11.15 -6.29
C ARG A 312 -5.85 11.89 -7.63
N ASP A 313 -4.86 12.70 -7.96
CA ASP A 313 -4.84 13.45 -9.23
C ASP A 313 -4.58 12.53 -10.44
N GLU A 314 -3.78 11.48 -10.28
CA GLU A 314 -3.63 10.44 -11.30
C GLU A 314 -4.94 9.70 -11.56
N LEU A 315 -5.67 9.33 -10.50
CA LEU A 315 -6.95 8.63 -10.62
C LEU A 315 -8.03 9.51 -11.23
N ARG A 316 -8.09 10.79 -10.87
CA ARG A 316 -8.95 11.78 -11.53
C ARG A 316 -8.64 11.91 -13.02
N SER A 317 -7.37 11.81 -13.39
CA SER A 317 -6.97 11.88 -14.79
C SER A 317 -7.36 10.60 -15.53
N TRP A 318 -7.18 9.45 -14.89
CA TRP A 318 -7.66 8.17 -15.41
C TRP A 318 -9.18 8.18 -15.63
N ASP A 319 -9.98 8.63 -14.65
CA ASP A 319 -11.43 8.70 -14.79
C ASP A 319 -11.83 9.59 -15.98
N ARG A 320 -11.22 10.78 -16.15
CA ARG A 320 -11.51 11.65 -17.30
C ARG A 320 -11.17 11.02 -18.65
N ASP A 321 -10.13 10.20 -18.72
CA ASP A 321 -9.71 9.55 -19.95
C ASP A 321 -10.61 8.34 -20.29
N HIS A 322 -11.29 7.75 -19.29
CA HIS A 322 -12.12 6.55 -19.42
C HIS A 322 -13.64 6.83 -19.28
N ASP A 323 -14.06 8.05 -18.89
CA ASP A 323 -15.45 8.55 -18.86
C ASP A 323 -16.05 8.81 -20.27
N TYR A 324 -15.50 8.18 -21.31
CA TYR A 324 -15.90 8.35 -22.71
C TYR A 324 -16.55 7.11 -23.35
N GLU A 325 -17.25 6.23 -22.61
CA GLU A 325 -18.14 5.22 -23.22
C GLU A 325 -19.43 4.96 -22.42
#